data_AF-A0A5B0BD63-F1
#
_entry.id   AF-A0A5B0BD63-F1
#
_cell.length_a   1.000
_cell.length_b   1.000
_cell.length_c   1.000
_cell.angle_alpha   90.00
_cell.angle_beta   90.00
_cell.angle_gamma   90.00
#
_symmetry.space_group_name_H-M   'P 1'
#
loop_
_entity.id
_entity.type
_entity.pdbx_description
1 polymer ?
#
loop_
_entity_poly.entity_id
_entity_poly.type
_entity_poly.pdbx_seq_one_letter_code
_entity_poly.pdbx_strand_id
1 'polypeptide(L)'
;MIIISKVKHPIIKPLPILNIDYETGIDTCYLMCKLSPKDKEFIYERYYNVYQRTAGYRHSLFLNDIGFTMHLSPIDPKFHCHFNATLKIHRLFFTSAIPIEIIEILNHIDWRIIRLDIFYDFKTRVLDSLLFKHHKTLFDSGKLYENETFYVGNYNSKRRGHILAHYDRQIKEQKRDTGIVHQFPNRMETRFKFTLKEMPIHNIQHGVILKQMKRYLFISDIEQLNTDKWRRNRIRKLQYNFGLFSTYPEKEQKKIRELLKLEREPLEVMYAANAHELFNFMDYDKKAASSANGLVPPVDLLELETFEEFDYEEFNEKEGGTMDKQQQNLLTKIANILQDPLQTPLIDFEELCGTYSRKKVNALNDQLDILRDEKYINFSREEYGFRIELLPTAI
;
A
#
# COMPACT_ATOMS: atom_id res chain seq x y z
N MET A 1 -31.21 14.45 20.87
CA MET A 1 -31.16 13.12 21.52
C MET A 1 -30.67 12.11 20.49
N ILE A 2 -29.38 11.75 20.51
CA ILE A 2 -28.77 10.85 19.52
C ILE A 2 -28.93 9.41 20.03
N ILE A 3 -29.70 8.61 19.31
CA ILE A 3 -29.88 7.19 19.60
C ILE A 3 -28.69 6.45 18.98
N ILE A 4 -27.69 6.13 19.80
CA ILE A 4 -26.60 5.22 19.42
C ILE A 4 -27.21 3.81 19.40
N SER A 5 -27.47 3.27 18.21
CA SER A 5 -27.92 1.89 18.08
C SER A 5 -26.75 0.96 18.42
N LYS A 6 -26.90 0.21 19.53
CA LYS A 6 -25.95 -0.84 19.90
C LYS A 6 -25.99 -1.91 18.81
N VAL A 7 -24.95 -1.97 17.99
CA VAL A 7 -24.73 -3.06 17.04
C VAL A 7 -24.64 -4.35 17.87
N LYS A 8 -25.64 -5.22 17.73
CA LYS A 8 -25.63 -6.54 18.35
C LYS A 8 -24.56 -7.37 17.65
N HIS A 9 -23.41 -7.56 18.29
CA HIS A 9 -22.46 -8.58 17.86
C HIS A 9 -23.17 -9.94 17.95
N PRO A 10 -23.16 -10.75 16.87
CA PRO A 10 -23.78 -12.07 16.90
C PRO A 10 -23.11 -12.90 18.00
N ILE A 11 -23.93 -13.52 18.85
CA ILE A 11 -23.47 -14.46 19.88
C ILE A 11 -22.85 -15.66 19.14
N ILE A 12 -21.52 -15.69 19.07
CA ILE A 12 -20.77 -16.82 18.52
C ILE A 12 -20.85 -17.94 19.56
N LYS A 13 -21.51 -19.05 19.21
CA LYS A 13 -21.45 -20.28 20.03
C LYS A 13 -19.97 -20.67 20.22
N PRO A 14 -19.51 -21.05 21.42
CA PRO A 14 -18.16 -21.51 21.61
C PRO A 14 -17.92 -22.71 20.68
N LEU A 15 -17.01 -22.50 19.72
CA LEU A 15 -16.62 -23.49 18.74
C LEU A 15 -15.72 -24.54 19.44
N PRO A 16 -15.68 -25.79 18.93
CA PRO A 16 -14.80 -26.82 19.48
C PRO A 16 -13.38 -26.26 19.58
N ILE A 17 -12.76 -26.46 20.74
CA ILE A 17 -11.41 -26.01 21.06
C ILE A 17 -10.48 -26.49 19.93
N LEU A 18 -9.96 -25.54 19.15
CA LEU A 18 -8.93 -25.79 18.17
C LEU A 18 -7.66 -26.17 18.92
N ASN A 19 -7.38 -27.47 19.06
CA ASN A 19 -6.12 -28.00 19.60
C ASN A 19 -4.97 -27.85 18.59
N ILE A 20 -4.86 -26.68 17.97
CA ILE A 20 -3.85 -26.41 16.95
C ILE A 20 -3.11 -25.17 17.42
N ASP A 21 -1.83 -25.36 17.75
CA ASP A 21 -0.94 -24.25 18.04
C ASP A 21 -0.65 -23.51 16.75
N TYR A 22 -1.07 -22.25 16.67
CA TYR A 22 -0.78 -21.36 15.55
C TYR A 22 -0.47 -19.93 16.02
N GLU A 23 0.29 -19.21 15.20
CA GLU A 23 0.42 -17.75 15.27
C GLU A 23 -0.33 -17.11 14.12
N THR A 24 -0.90 -15.93 14.32
CA THR A 24 -1.54 -15.17 13.24
C THR A 24 -1.17 -13.70 13.33
N GLY A 25 -1.12 -13.04 12.18
CA GLY A 25 -0.73 -11.64 12.09
C GLY A 25 -0.97 -11.06 10.71
N ILE A 26 -0.77 -9.75 10.59
CA ILE A 26 -0.70 -9.08 9.29
C ILE A 26 0.76 -9.13 8.81
N ASP A 27 0.99 -9.69 7.63
CA ASP A 27 2.33 -9.69 7.02
C ASP A 27 2.59 -8.38 6.27
N THR A 28 1.60 -7.92 5.50
CA THR A 28 1.69 -6.68 4.73
C THR A 28 0.30 -6.06 4.56
N CYS A 29 0.20 -4.74 4.68
CA CYS A 29 -0.98 -3.95 4.34
C CYS A 29 -0.61 -2.83 3.36
N TYR A 30 -1.39 -2.67 2.30
CA TYR A 30 -1.24 -1.58 1.35
C TYR A 30 -2.46 -0.67 1.42
N LEU A 31 -2.19 0.61 1.60
CA LEU A 31 -3.18 1.67 1.69
C LEU A 31 -3.06 2.61 0.51
N MET A 32 -4.17 3.18 0.08
CA MET A 32 -4.24 4.24 -0.91
C MET A 32 -5.22 5.31 -0.48
N CYS A 33 -4.96 6.55 -0.86
CA CYS A 33 -5.91 7.63 -0.69
C CYS A 33 -5.71 8.74 -1.74
N LYS A 34 -6.67 9.64 -1.78
CA LYS A 34 -6.57 10.90 -2.50
C LYS A 34 -6.51 12.02 -1.46
N LEU A 35 -5.30 12.45 -1.14
CA LEU A 35 -5.00 13.54 -0.22
C LEU A 35 -5.58 14.85 -0.74
N SER A 36 -6.27 15.57 0.15
CA SER A 36 -6.58 16.98 -0.02
C SER A 36 -5.33 17.85 0.14
N PRO A 37 -5.35 19.13 -0.26
CA PRO A 37 -4.26 20.06 0.03
C PRO A 37 -3.89 20.11 1.52
N LYS A 38 -4.90 20.09 2.40
CA LYS A 38 -4.70 20.07 3.87
C LYS A 38 -4.02 18.80 4.36
N ASP A 39 -4.38 17.63 3.81
CA ASP A 39 -3.72 16.37 4.20
C ASP A 39 -2.26 16.34 3.74
N LYS A 40 -1.96 16.94 2.58
CA LYS A 40 -0.59 17.07 2.09
C LYS A 40 0.24 17.95 3.02
N GLU A 41 -0.27 19.13 3.36
CA GLU A 41 0.36 20.05 4.31
C GLU A 41 0.64 19.36 5.65
N PHE A 42 -0.38 18.70 6.22
CA PHE A 42 -0.27 17.91 7.45
C PHE A 42 0.84 16.84 7.42
N ILE A 43 1.01 16.16 6.28
CA ILE A 43 2.07 15.16 6.07
C ILE A 43 3.44 15.83 5.90
N TYR A 44 3.52 16.90 5.12
CA TYR A 44 4.78 17.58 4.80
C TYR A 44 5.38 18.25 6.04
N GLU A 45 4.57 18.85 6.90
CA GLU A 45 5.03 19.44 8.19
C GLU A 45 5.80 18.45 9.08
N ARG A 46 5.48 17.15 9.01
CA ARG A 46 6.09 16.10 9.84
C ARG A 46 7.40 15.55 9.28
N TYR A 47 7.59 15.60 7.95
CA TYR A 47 8.67 14.88 7.28
C TYR A 47 9.37 15.68 6.16
N TYR A 48 9.28 17.01 6.22
CA TYR A 48 9.69 17.94 5.16
C TYR A 48 11.06 17.60 4.52
N ASN A 49 12.07 17.26 5.32
CA ASN A 49 13.45 17.04 4.86
C ASN A 49 13.85 15.57 4.62
N VAL A 50 12.91 14.61 4.71
CA VAL A 50 13.24 13.18 4.72
C VAL A 50 12.79 12.46 3.43
N TYR A 51 12.10 13.18 2.53
CA TYR A 51 11.58 12.60 1.30
C TYR A 51 12.65 12.38 0.25
N GLN A 52 12.53 11.25 -0.44
CA GLN A 52 13.35 10.88 -1.58
C GLN A 52 12.50 10.73 -2.83
N ARG A 53 13.06 11.10 -3.98
CA ARG A 53 12.41 10.85 -5.28
C ARG A 53 12.62 9.39 -5.70
N THR A 54 11.57 8.78 -6.25
CA THR A 54 11.65 7.42 -6.82
C THR A 54 11.14 7.40 -8.25
N ALA A 55 11.38 6.30 -8.96
CA ALA A 55 10.98 6.16 -10.37
C ALA A 55 9.48 6.38 -10.63
N GLY A 56 8.63 6.14 -9.63
CA GLY A 56 7.16 6.28 -9.75
C GLY A 56 6.56 7.49 -9.04
N TYR A 57 7.29 8.13 -8.12
CA TYR A 57 6.72 9.11 -7.19
C TYR A 57 7.69 10.25 -6.92
N ARG A 58 7.14 11.45 -6.75
CA ARG A 58 7.93 12.65 -6.46
C ARG A 58 8.49 12.63 -5.04
N HIS A 59 7.70 12.15 -4.07
CA HIS A 59 8.13 12.08 -2.67
C HIS A 59 7.90 10.67 -2.12
N SER A 60 8.93 10.07 -1.55
CA SER A 60 8.89 8.76 -0.93
C SER A 60 9.60 8.81 0.42
N LEU A 61 8.93 8.34 1.47
CA LEU A 61 9.47 8.22 2.81
C LEU A 61 9.63 6.73 3.12
N PHE A 62 10.82 6.33 3.56
CA PHE A 62 11.16 4.96 3.91
C PHE A 62 11.60 4.90 5.37
N LEU A 63 10.80 4.27 6.21
CA LEU A 63 11.11 4.01 7.61
C LEU A 63 11.22 2.49 7.78
N ASN A 64 12.34 1.94 7.30
CA ASN A 64 12.54 0.50 7.18
C ASN A 64 12.54 -0.22 8.54
N ASP A 65 13.07 0.41 9.58
CA ASP A 65 13.20 -0.16 10.93
C ASP A 65 11.86 -0.47 11.59
N ILE A 66 10.81 0.24 11.17
CA ILE A 66 9.43 0.03 11.61
C ILE A 66 8.55 -0.53 10.48
N GLY A 67 9.12 -0.91 9.34
CA GLY A 67 8.39 -1.49 8.23
C GLY A 67 7.35 -0.58 7.57
N PHE A 68 7.60 0.73 7.52
CA PHE A 68 6.68 1.71 6.94
C PHE A 68 7.27 2.36 5.68
N THR A 69 6.44 2.50 4.64
CA THR A 69 6.80 3.23 3.43
C THR A 69 5.61 4.06 2.96
N MET A 70 5.86 5.32 2.64
CA MET A 70 4.87 6.25 2.08
C MET A 70 5.35 6.77 0.74
N HIS A 71 4.46 6.79 -0.24
CA HIS A 71 4.71 7.41 -1.53
C HIS A 71 3.63 8.44 -1.83
N LEU A 72 4.04 9.62 -2.27
CA LEU A 72 3.17 10.76 -2.56
C LEU A 72 3.44 11.28 -3.97
N SER A 73 2.42 11.89 -4.57
CA SER A 73 2.50 12.60 -5.84
C SER A 73 3.08 11.71 -6.95
N PRO A 74 2.31 10.72 -7.43
CA PRO A 74 2.76 9.84 -8.52
C PRO A 74 3.19 10.65 -9.74
N ILE A 75 4.20 10.20 -10.46
CA ILE A 75 4.73 10.91 -11.63
C ILE A 75 3.77 10.78 -12.81
N ASP A 76 3.12 9.61 -12.98
CA ASP A 76 2.13 9.41 -14.04
C ASP A 76 0.81 10.12 -13.67
N PRO A 77 0.37 11.14 -14.45
CA PRO A 77 -0.86 11.89 -14.19
C PRO A 77 -2.11 11.01 -14.18
N LYS A 78 -2.08 9.84 -14.84
CA LYS A 78 -3.22 8.91 -14.86
C LYS A 78 -3.57 8.37 -13.46
N PHE A 79 -2.63 8.36 -12.53
CA PHE A 79 -2.93 7.89 -11.17
C PHE A 79 -3.67 8.93 -10.35
N HIS A 80 -3.43 10.24 -10.56
CA HIS A 80 -4.01 11.33 -9.76
C HIS A 80 -5.54 11.40 -9.78
N CYS A 81 -6.17 10.88 -10.83
CA CYS A 81 -7.64 10.78 -10.88
C CYS A 81 -8.20 9.71 -9.93
N HIS A 82 -7.36 8.76 -9.49
CA HIS A 82 -7.74 7.63 -8.63
C HIS A 82 -7.13 7.71 -7.22
N PHE A 83 -5.85 8.08 -7.12
CA PHE A 83 -5.10 8.24 -5.86
C PHE A 83 -3.90 9.16 -6.10
N ASN A 84 -3.42 9.82 -5.05
CA ASN A 84 -2.17 10.59 -5.10
C ASN A 84 -1.20 10.22 -3.96
N ALA A 85 -1.59 9.26 -3.11
CA ALA A 85 -0.74 8.72 -2.06
C ALA A 85 -0.97 7.23 -1.85
N THR A 86 0.09 6.54 -1.45
CA THR A 86 0.07 5.12 -1.09
C THR A 86 0.90 4.89 0.16
N LEU A 87 0.44 4.03 1.06
CA LEU A 87 1.25 3.49 2.15
C LEU A 87 1.45 1.99 1.97
N LYS A 88 2.59 1.52 2.43
CA LYS A 88 2.91 0.11 2.56
C LYS A 88 3.42 -0.12 3.97
N ILE A 89 2.74 -1.01 4.67
CA ILE A 89 3.00 -1.36 6.06
C ILE A 89 3.38 -2.83 6.08
N HIS A 90 4.50 -3.17 6.70
CA HIS A 90 5.07 -4.52 6.76
C HIS A 90 5.02 -5.11 8.17
N ARG A 91 5.31 -6.41 8.27
CA ARG A 91 5.37 -7.17 9.53
C ARG A 91 5.98 -6.42 10.72
N LEU A 92 7.08 -5.68 10.51
CA LEU A 92 7.78 -4.95 11.57
C LEU A 92 6.91 -3.88 12.20
N PHE A 93 6.03 -3.25 11.43
CA PHE A 93 5.11 -2.23 11.92
C PHE A 93 4.18 -2.76 13.02
N PHE A 94 3.77 -4.02 12.91
CA PHE A 94 2.84 -4.64 13.85
C PHE A 94 3.53 -5.17 15.12
N THR A 95 4.87 -5.14 15.17
CA THR A 95 5.68 -5.64 16.29
C THR A 95 6.58 -4.57 16.92
N SER A 96 6.82 -3.47 16.21
CA SER A 96 7.69 -2.37 16.65
C SER A 96 6.88 -1.29 17.38
N ALA A 97 7.56 -0.46 18.18
CA ALA A 97 6.98 0.78 18.67
C ALA A 97 6.78 1.75 17.49
N ILE A 98 5.53 2.12 17.21
CA ILE A 98 5.19 2.98 16.08
C ILE A 98 5.30 4.46 16.52
N PRO A 99 6.05 5.31 15.80
CA PRO A 99 6.09 6.75 16.05
C PRO A 99 4.69 7.38 16.02
N ILE A 100 4.45 8.33 16.92
CA ILE A 100 3.16 8.97 17.08
C ILE A 100 2.70 9.67 15.80
N GLU A 101 3.61 10.28 15.07
CA GLU A 101 3.34 11.01 13.83
C GLU A 101 2.74 10.10 12.75
N ILE A 102 3.16 8.83 12.70
CA ILE A 102 2.62 7.86 11.74
C ILE A 102 1.23 7.42 12.14
N ILE A 103 1.01 7.20 13.43
CA ILE A 103 -0.32 6.87 13.95
C ILE A 103 -1.30 8.02 13.66
N GLU A 104 -0.87 9.26 13.84
CA GLU A 104 -1.66 10.43 13.48
C GLU A 104 -1.96 10.49 11.99
N ILE A 105 -1.00 10.19 11.11
CA ILE A 105 -1.22 10.09 9.65
C ILE A 105 -2.24 9.01 9.31
N LEU A 106 -2.19 7.84 9.95
CA LEU A 106 -3.14 6.75 9.73
C LEU A 106 -4.56 7.11 10.21
N ASN A 107 -4.65 7.87 11.30
CA ASN A 107 -5.93 8.25 11.92
C ASN A 107 -6.58 9.49 11.31
N HIS A 108 -5.78 10.46 10.86
CA HIS A 108 -6.29 11.71 10.31
C HIS A 108 -6.83 11.55 8.88
N ILE A 109 -6.20 10.67 8.09
CA ILE A 109 -6.45 10.55 6.66
C ILE A 109 -7.34 9.33 6.38
N ASP A 110 -8.26 9.50 5.43
CA ASP A 110 -9.24 8.46 5.08
C ASP A 110 -8.63 7.40 4.14
N TRP A 111 -7.73 6.59 4.68
CA TRP A 111 -7.06 5.54 3.93
C TRP A 111 -8.00 4.41 3.49
N ARG A 112 -7.69 3.82 2.33
CA ARG A 112 -8.36 2.64 1.79
C ARG A 112 -7.39 1.49 1.68
N ILE A 113 -7.70 0.36 2.31
CA ILE A 113 -6.95 -0.88 2.18
C ILE A 113 -7.20 -1.42 0.77
N ILE A 114 -6.15 -1.52 -0.05
CA ILE A 114 -6.22 -2.13 -1.39
C ILE A 114 -5.66 -3.55 -1.42
N ARG A 115 -4.80 -3.87 -0.44
CA ARG A 115 -4.28 -5.22 -0.22
C ARG A 115 -4.02 -5.44 1.26
N LEU A 116 -4.36 -6.62 1.74
CA LEU A 116 -4.12 -7.06 3.10
C LEU A 116 -3.65 -8.51 3.04
N ASP A 117 -2.47 -8.79 3.59
CA ASP A 117 -1.90 -10.13 3.66
C ASP A 117 -1.95 -10.58 5.12
N ILE A 118 -2.77 -11.60 5.41
CA ILE A 118 -2.90 -12.20 6.74
C ILE A 118 -2.22 -13.56 6.72
N PHE A 119 -1.34 -13.82 7.68
CA PHE A 119 -0.67 -15.11 7.83
C PHE A 119 -1.22 -15.93 8.99
N TYR A 120 -1.05 -17.25 8.87
CA TYR A 120 -1.26 -18.26 9.89
C TYR A 120 -0.05 -19.17 9.85
N ASP A 121 0.73 -19.16 10.92
CA ASP A 121 1.93 -19.97 11.05
C ASP A 121 1.64 -21.13 12.00
N PHE A 122 1.94 -22.35 11.56
CA PHE A 122 1.67 -23.60 12.27
C PHE A 122 2.98 -24.27 12.67
N LYS A 123 2.99 -25.01 13.79
CA LYS A 123 4.16 -25.79 14.24
C LYS A 123 4.46 -26.98 13.33
N THR A 124 3.47 -27.43 12.57
CA THR A 124 3.56 -28.60 11.70
C THR A 124 4.55 -28.33 10.57
N ARG A 125 5.09 -29.39 9.95
CA ARG A 125 5.93 -29.22 8.77
C ARG A 125 5.06 -28.95 7.56
N VAL A 126 5.52 -28.08 6.66
CA VAL A 126 4.85 -27.78 5.39
C VAL A 126 4.52 -29.05 4.59
N LEU A 127 5.42 -30.03 4.60
CA LEU A 127 5.27 -31.32 3.90
C LEU A 127 4.13 -32.21 4.45
N ASP A 128 3.69 -31.96 5.67
CA ASP A 128 2.58 -32.68 6.31
C ASP A 128 1.27 -31.92 6.20
N SER A 129 1.30 -30.67 5.72
CA SER A 129 0.09 -29.85 5.54
C SER A 129 -0.38 -29.84 4.09
N LEU A 130 -1.67 -29.57 3.90
CA LEU A 130 -2.29 -29.56 2.58
C LEU A 130 -3.03 -28.27 2.24
N LEU A 131 -2.88 -27.83 0.99
CA LEU A 131 -3.63 -26.71 0.41
C LEU A 131 -4.24 -27.09 -0.94
N PHE A 132 -5.57 -27.01 -1.06
CA PHE A 132 -6.28 -27.43 -2.28
C PHE A 132 -6.70 -26.27 -3.20
N LYS A 133 -6.55 -26.46 -4.51
CA LYS A 133 -7.10 -25.58 -5.56
C LYS A 133 -8.58 -25.93 -5.80
N HIS A 134 -9.50 -25.03 -5.47
CA HIS A 134 -10.97 -25.25 -5.59
C HIS A 134 -11.52 -25.28 -7.02
N HIS A 135 -10.75 -24.91 -8.03
CA HIS A 135 -11.26 -24.76 -9.40
C HIS A 135 -10.34 -25.44 -10.42
N LYS A 136 -10.96 -26.04 -11.45
CA LYS A 136 -10.38 -26.74 -12.62
C LYS A 136 -9.40 -25.91 -13.47
N THR A 137 -8.95 -24.76 -12.99
CA THR A 137 -7.85 -24.05 -13.63
C THR A 137 -6.57 -24.78 -13.29
N LEU A 138 -6.23 -25.71 -14.20
CA LEU A 138 -4.86 -26.10 -14.53
C LEU A 138 -4.07 -24.82 -14.85
N PHE A 139 -3.76 -24.01 -13.83
CA PHE A 139 -2.67 -23.07 -13.95
C PHE A 139 -1.41 -23.91 -13.77
N ASP A 140 -0.80 -24.14 -14.93
CA ASP A 140 0.55 -24.59 -15.17
C ASP A 140 1.30 -24.95 -13.88
N SER A 141 1.44 -26.24 -13.68
CA SER A 141 2.45 -26.86 -12.83
C SER A 141 3.89 -26.53 -13.25
N GLY A 142 4.12 -25.49 -14.07
CA GLY A 142 5.42 -25.12 -14.62
C GLY A 142 6.22 -24.10 -13.79
N LYS A 143 5.61 -23.45 -12.80
CA LYS A 143 6.36 -22.62 -11.83
C LYS A 143 5.87 -22.90 -10.41
N LEU A 144 6.24 -24.07 -9.89
CA LEU A 144 6.82 -24.06 -8.55
C LEU A 144 7.88 -22.95 -8.60
N TYR A 145 7.57 -21.77 -8.06
CA TYR A 145 8.62 -20.78 -7.82
C TYR A 145 9.54 -21.46 -6.79
N GLU A 146 10.62 -22.06 -7.30
CA GLU A 146 11.71 -22.66 -6.53
C GLU A 146 11.30 -23.79 -5.57
N ASN A 147 10.34 -24.66 -5.93
CA ASN A 147 9.94 -25.83 -5.13
C ASN A 147 9.48 -25.56 -3.66
N GLU A 148 9.24 -24.31 -3.28
CA GLU A 148 9.09 -23.93 -1.86
C GLU A 148 7.76 -23.29 -1.50
N THR A 149 7.03 -22.76 -2.47
CA THR A 149 5.77 -22.05 -2.22
C THR A 149 4.66 -22.57 -3.10
N PHE A 150 3.62 -23.09 -2.47
CA PHE A 150 2.37 -23.50 -3.08
C PHE A 150 1.43 -22.30 -3.15
N TYR A 151 1.08 -21.89 -4.38
CA TYR A 151 0.10 -20.83 -4.60
C TYR A 151 -1.25 -21.41 -5.07
N VAL A 152 -2.34 -20.90 -4.48
CA VAL A 152 -3.71 -21.12 -4.98
C VAL A 152 -4.33 -19.78 -5.37
N GLY A 153 -4.79 -19.69 -6.61
CA GLY A 153 -5.22 -18.44 -7.24
C GLY A 153 -4.28 -18.03 -8.38
N ASN A 154 -4.64 -16.98 -9.12
CA ASN A 154 -3.80 -16.47 -10.20
C ASN A 154 -2.95 -15.30 -9.69
N TYR A 155 -1.64 -15.55 -9.55
CA TYR A 155 -0.65 -14.56 -9.10
C TYR A 155 -0.64 -13.30 -9.99
N ASN A 156 -0.78 -13.48 -11.31
CA ASN A 156 -0.76 -12.42 -12.31
C ASN A 156 -2.14 -11.80 -12.60
N SER A 157 -3.21 -12.29 -11.95
CA SER A 157 -4.55 -11.76 -12.18
C SER A 157 -4.68 -10.37 -11.60
N LYS A 158 -4.87 -9.39 -12.49
CA LYS A 158 -5.43 -8.07 -12.15
C LYS A 158 -6.91 -8.16 -11.77
N ARG A 159 -7.59 -9.28 -12.07
CA ARG A 159 -8.99 -9.50 -11.66
C ARG A 159 -9.06 -9.83 -10.17
N ARG A 160 -10.06 -9.24 -9.52
CA ARG A 160 -10.43 -9.38 -8.10
C ARG A 160 -10.33 -10.83 -7.64
N GLY A 161 -9.23 -11.15 -6.97
CA GLY A 161 -8.95 -12.48 -6.50
C GLY A 161 -7.95 -12.40 -5.36
N HIS A 162 -8.24 -13.14 -4.32
CA HIS A 162 -7.27 -13.45 -3.27
C HIS A 162 -6.30 -14.50 -3.78
N ILE A 163 -5.07 -14.45 -3.25
CA ILE A 163 -4.06 -15.47 -3.48
C ILE A 163 -3.76 -16.10 -2.15
N LEU A 164 -3.76 -17.43 -2.11
CA LEU A 164 -3.18 -18.17 -1.00
C LEU A 164 -1.74 -18.49 -1.33
N ALA A 165 -0.85 -18.28 -0.38
CA ALA A 165 0.52 -18.76 -0.41
C ALA A 165 0.71 -19.72 0.75
N HIS A 166 1.37 -20.84 0.50
CA HIS A 166 1.69 -21.83 1.52
C HIS A 166 3.15 -22.26 1.35
N TYR A 167 3.98 -22.03 2.36
CA TYR A 167 5.42 -22.19 2.26
C TYR A 167 6.09 -22.39 3.61
N ASP A 168 7.34 -22.84 3.53
CA ASP A 168 8.22 -22.94 4.69
C ASP A 168 8.86 -21.57 4.95
N ARG A 169 8.45 -20.96 6.06
CA ARG A 169 8.93 -19.66 6.51
C ARG A 169 10.42 -19.71 6.84
N GLN A 170 10.90 -20.82 7.42
CA GLN A 170 12.31 -20.98 7.77
C GLN A 170 13.19 -20.99 6.53
N ILE A 171 12.78 -21.70 5.46
CA ILE A 171 13.50 -21.69 4.18
C ILE A 171 13.53 -20.28 3.58
N LYS A 172 12.43 -19.51 3.69
CA LYS A 172 12.38 -18.13 3.18
C LYS A 172 13.29 -17.16 3.96
N GLU A 173 13.39 -17.29 5.28
CA GLU A 173 14.32 -16.47 6.07
C GLU A 173 15.78 -16.85 5.82
N GLN A 174 16.10 -18.15 5.72
CA GLN A 174 17.46 -18.62 5.41
C GLN A 174 17.96 -18.08 4.06
N LYS A 175 17.11 -18.08 3.02
CA LYS A 175 17.45 -17.50 1.72
C LYS A 175 17.70 -15.99 1.75
N ARG A 176 17.10 -15.30 2.72
CA ARG A 176 17.28 -13.86 2.92
C ARG A 176 18.43 -13.54 3.87
N ASP A 177 19.10 -14.57 4.39
CA ASP A 177 20.21 -14.46 5.36
C ASP A 177 19.86 -13.58 6.58
N THR A 178 18.63 -13.69 7.09
CA THR A 178 18.18 -12.84 8.20
C THR A 178 18.63 -13.34 9.57
N GLY A 179 19.10 -14.59 9.67
CA GLY A 179 19.44 -15.25 10.93
C GLY A 179 18.24 -15.54 11.85
N ILE A 180 17.00 -15.25 11.39
CA ILE A 180 15.79 -15.42 12.20
C ILE A 180 15.34 -16.89 12.18
N VAL A 181 15.10 -17.45 13.37
CA VAL A 181 14.55 -18.81 13.55
C VAL A 181 13.10 -18.70 13.99
N HIS A 182 12.21 -19.40 13.28
CA HIS A 182 10.77 -19.39 13.55
C HIS A 182 10.34 -20.68 14.25
N GLN A 183 9.60 -20.54 15.36
CA GLN A 183 8.99 -21.69 16.05
C GLN A 183 7.85 -22.33 15.24
N PHE A 184 7.20 -21.56 14.39
CA PHE A 184 6.10 -21.97 13.52
C PHE A 184 6.55 -21.85 12.05
N PRO A 185 7.17 -22.90 11.47
CA PRO A 185 7.78 -22.82 10.15
C PRO A 185 6.78 -22.93 9.00
N ASN A 186 5.59 -23.51 9.23
CA ASN A 186 4.61 -23.69 8.18
C ASN A 186 3.68 -22.48 8.08
N ARG A 187 3.87 -21.67 7.05
CA ARG A 187 3.06 -20.48 6.83
C ARG A 187 2.00 -20.71 5.76
N MET A 188 0.75 -20.45 6.13
CA MET A 188 -0.34 -20.20 5.19
C MET A 188 -0.71 -18.72 5.23
N GLU A 189 -0.64 -18.05 4.09
CA GLU A 189 -0.86 -16.62 3.95
C GLU A 189 -1.99 -16.36 2.95
N THR A 190 -2.98 -15.58 3.37
CA THR A 190 -4.04 -15.11 2.50
C THR A 190 -3.81 -13.66 2.11
N ARG A 191 -3.60 -13.43 0.81
CA ARG A 191 -3.43 -12.11 0.20
C ARG A 191 -4.74 -11.60 -0.35
N PHE A 192 -5.43 -10.79 0.42
CA PHE A 192 -6.68 -10.14 0.01
C PHE A 192 -6.38 -8.94 -0.89
N LYS A 193 -7.22 -8.74 -1.91
CA LYS A 193 -7.20 -7.55 -2.77
C LYS A 193 -8.58 -6.91 -2.75
N PHE A 194 -8.63 -5.60 -2.51
CA PHE A 194 -9.86 -4.83 -2.42
C PHE A 194 -9.82 -3.64 -3.38
N THR A 195 -11.00 -3.15 -3.74
CA THR A 195 -11.17 -1.86 -4.41
C THR A 195 -11.20 -0.73 -3.39
N LEU A 196 -10.91 0.50 -3.83
CA LEU A 196 -10.91 1.70 -2.99
C LEU A 196 -12.22 1.95 -2.25
N LYS A 197 -13.35 1.40 -2.71
CA LYS A 197 -14.66 1.58 -2.07
C LYS A 197 -14.99 0.50 -1.04
N GLU A 198 -14.30 -0.64 -1.06
CA GLU A 198 -14.68 -1.83 -0.29
C GLU A 198 -14.13 -1.81 1.14
N MET A 199 -12.97 -1.18 1.39
CA MET A 199 -12.25 -1.37 2.64
C MET A 199 -11.62 -0.07 3.18
N PRO A 200 -12.42 0.85 3.75
CA PRO A 200 -11.91 1.91 4.62
C PRO A 200 -11.08 1.36 5.78
N ILE A 201 -9.96 1.99 6.12
CA ILE A 201 -9.13 1.55 7.26
C ILE A 201 -9.87 1.71 8.59
N HIS A 202 -10.69 2.76 8.72
CA HIS A 202 -11.48 3.08 9.92
C HIS A 202 -12.82 2.33 9.99
N ASN A 203 -13.14 1.52 8.97
CA ASN A 203 -14.38 0.74 8.94
C ASN A 203 -14.17 -0.55 8.15
N ILE A 204 -13.35 -1.42 8.74
CA ILE A 204 -12.95 -2.69 8.15
C ILE A 204 -14.19 -3.58 7.98
N GLN A 205 -14.46 -3.96 6.73
CA GLN A 205 -15.55 -4.84 6.36
C GLN A 205 -15.18 -6.31 6.63
N HIS A 206 -15.11 -6.70 7.92
CA HIS A 206 -14.73 -8.06 8.36
C HIS A 206 -15.53 -9.18 7.67
N GLY A 207 -16.82 -8.94 7.37
CA GLY A 207 -17.67 -9.90 6.66
C GLY A 207 -17.13 -10.28 5.27
N VAL A 208 -16.44 -9.37 4.58
CA VAL A 208 -15.80 -9.64 3.29
C VAL A 208 -14.63 -10.62 3.47
N ILE A 209 -13.81 -10.40 4.50
CA ILE A 209 -12.65 -11.26 4.82
C ILE A 209 -13.12 -12.66 5.22
N LEU A 210 -14.07 -12.75 6.16
CA LEU A 210 -14.66 -14.01 6.62
C LEU A 210 -15.25 -14.85 5.47
N LYS A 211 -16.03 -14.20 4.59
CA LYS A 211 -16.64 -14.85 3.43
C LYS A 211 -15.59 -15.43 2.49
N GLN A 212 -14.45 -14.76 2.33
CA GLN A 212 -13.35 -15.23 1.49
C GLN A 212 -12.60 -16.39 2.16
N MET A 213 -12.28 -16.28 3.45
CA MET A 213 -11.57 -17.33 4.21
C MET A 213 -12.32 -18.66 4.27
N LYS A 214 -13.64 -18.61 4.44
CA LYS A 214 -14.52 -19.80 4.48
C LYS A 214 -14.42 -20.68 3.23
N ARG A 215 -13.93 -20.15 2.11
CA ARG A 215 -13.81 -20.90 0.85
C ARG A 215 -12.59 -21.80 0.80
N TYR A 216 -11.59 -21.61 1.65
CA TYR A 216 -10.34 -22.34 1.52
C TYR A 216 -10.39 -23.71 2.17
N LEU A 217 -9.71 -24.67 1.55
CA LEU A 217 -9.46 -25.99 2.13
C LEU A 217 -7.96 -26.06 2.42
N PHE A 218 -7.62 -25.78 3.67
CA PHE A 218 -6.28 -25.93 4.21
C PHE A 218 -6.37 -26.93 5.36
N ILE A 219 -5.37 -27.81 5.47
CA ILE A 219 -5.22 -28.76 6.57
C ILE A 219 -3.80 -28.58 7.09
N SER A 220 -3.63 -28.21 8.36
CA SER A 220 -2.30 -27.96 8.92
C SER A 220 -1.50 -29.24 9.15
N ASP A 221 -2.17 -30.37 9.38
CA ASP A 221 -1.56 -31.69 9.55
C ASP A 221 -2.45 -32.80 8.98
N ILE A 222 -1.99 -33.41 7.90
CA ILE A 222 -2.71 -34.49 7.24
C ILE A 222 -2.75 -35.78 8.08
N GLU A 223 -1.82 -35.98 9.00
CA GLU A 223 -1.81 -37.16 9.86
C GLU A 223 -2.98 -37.14 10.86
N GLN A 224 -3.54 -35.95 11.14
CA GLN A 224 -4.73 -35.77 11.97
C GLN A 224 -6.04 -36.11 11.26
N LEU A 225 -6.02 -36.29 9.92
CA LEU A 225 -7.22 -36.71 9.21
C LEU A 225 -7.71 -38.07 9.71
N ASN A 226 -8.97 -38.09 10.17
CA ASN A 226 -9.67 -39.27 10.65
C ASN A 226 -10.06 -40.20 9.48
N THR A 227 -9.06 -40.85 8.89
CA THR A 227 -9.21 -41.80 7.79
C THR A 227 -8.04 -42.79 7.77
N ASP A 228 -8.22 -43.90 7.06
CA ASP A 228 -7.14 -44.87 6.82
C ASP A 228 -5.97 -44.27 6.00
N LYS A 229 -4.79 -44.89 6.17
CA LYS A 229 -3.53 -44.51 5.52
C LYS A 229 -3.64 -44.48 3.99
N TRP A 230 -4.43 -45.37 3.39
CA TRP A 230 -4.57 -45.44 1.94
C TRP A 230 -5.31 -44.23 1.40
N ARG A 231 -6.40 -43.79 2.05
CA ARG A 231 -7.11 -42.57 1.66
C ARG A 231 -6.29 -41.33 1.93
N ARG A 232 -5.59 -41.26 3.07
CA ARG A 232 -4.65 -40.17 3.38
C ARG A 232 -3.61 -39.99 2.28
N ASN A 233 -3.00 -41.07 1.81
CA ASN A 233 -2.05 -41.05 0.70
C ASN A 233 -2.65 -40.59 -0.63
N ARG A 234 -3.91 -40.95 -0.92
CA ARG A 234 -4.63 -40.43 -2.09
C ARG A 234 -4.83 -38.93 -1.98
N ILE A 235 -5.27 -38.45 -0.82
CA ILE A 235 -5.47 -37.03 -0.54
C ILE A 235 -4.15 -36.25 -0.71
N ARG A 236 -3.01 -36.75 -0.19
CA ARG A 236 -1.67 -36.16 -0.46
C ARG A 236 -1.43 -35.96 -1.96
N LYS A 237 -1.73 -36.97 -2.77
CA LYS A 237 -1.54 -36.89 -4.24
C LYS A 237 -2.45 -35.87 -4.92
N LEU A 238 -3.65 -35.64 -4.39
CA LEU A 238 -4.61 -34.68 -4.95
C LEU A 238 -4.13 -33.22 -4.88
N GLN A 239 -3.28 -32.86 -3.91
CA GLN A 239 -2.69 -31.52 -3.84
C GLN A 239 -1.85 -31.19 -5.08
N TYR A 240 -1.06 -32.16 -5.53
CA TYR A 240 -0.15 -31.97 -6.66
C TYR A 240 -0.85 -32.20 -8.01
N ASN A 241 -1.81 -33.12 -8.05
CA ASN A 241 -2.57 -33.43 -9.24
C ASN A 241 -4.06 -33.60 -8.92
N PHE A 242 -4.77 -32.47 -8.85
CA PHE A 242 -6.21 -32.46 -8.63
C PHE A 242 -6.99 -33.13 -9.78
N GLY A 243 -6.40 -33.25 -10.98
CA GLY A 243 -6.99 -34.00 -12.10
C GLY A 243 -7.18 -35.49 -11.80
N LEU A 244 -6.37 -36.07 -10.89
CA LEU A 244 -6.59 -37.44 -10.41
C LEU A 244 -7.94 -37.58 -9.68
N PHE A 245 -8.51 -36.49 -9.19
CA PHE A 245 -9.74 -36.57 -8.42
C PHE A 245 -10.91 -37.09 -9.25
N SER A 246 -10.99 -36.72 -10.53
CA SER A 246 -12.04 -37.20 -11.43
C SER A 246 -11.90 -38.67 -11.83
N THR A 247 -10.75 -39.30 -11.60
CA THR A 247 -10.55 -40.72 -11.90
C THR A 247 -11.02 -41.64 -10.77
N TYR A 248 -11.34 -41.09 -9.60
CA TYR A 248 -11.86 -41.86 -8.47
C TYR A 248 -13.35 -42.17 -8.64
N PRO A 249 -13.85 -43.31 -8.10
CA PRO A 249 -15.29 -43.58 -8.06
C PRO A 249 -16.06 -42.44 -7.38
N GLU A 250 -17.25 -42.10 -7.88
CA GLU A 250 -18.03 -40.95 -7.37
C GLU A 250 -18.28 -41.00 -5.86
N LYS A 251 -18.56 -42.19 -5.32
CA LYS A 251 -18.71 -42.42 -3.88
C LYS A 251 -17.45 -42.01 -3.10
N GLU A 252 -16.27 -42.32 -3.65
CA GLU A 252 -14.99 -41.96 -3.02
C GLU A 252 -14.71 -40.45 -3.15
N GLN A 253 -15.03 -39.85 -4.29
CA GLN A 253 -14.95 -38.39 -4.45
C GLN A 253 -15.81 -37.66 -3.42
N LYS A 254 -17.06 -38.12 -3.21
CA LYS A 254 -17.97 -37.55 -2.23
C LYS A 254 -17.41 -37.66 -0.81
N LYS A 255 -16.93 -38.85 -0.42
CA LYS A 255 -16.29 -39.08 0.89
C LYS A 255 -15.08 -38.16 1.12
N ILE A 256 -14.20 -38.03 0.14
CA ILE A 256 -13.03 -37.14 0.24
C ILE A 256 -13.47 -35.67 0.37
N ARG A 257 -14.46 -35.21 -0.40
CA ARG A 257 -14.98 -33.83 -0.27
C ARG A 257 -15.56 -33.55 1.11
N GLU A 258 -16.33 -34.49 1.65
CA GLU A 258 -16.94 -34.36 2.97
C GLU A 258 -15.87 -34.33 4.06
N LEU A 259 -14.90 -35.25 4.01
CA LEU A 259 -13.77 -35.30 4.93
C LEU A 259 -12.96 -33.99 4.89
N LEU A 260 -12.55 -33.53 3.71
CA LEU A 260 -11.75 -32.30 3.57
C LEU A 260 -12.51 -31.05 4.05
N LYS A 261 -13.84 -31.01 3.88
CA LYS A 261 -14.65 -29.88 4.36
C LYS A 261 -14.84 -29.89 5.86
N LEU A 262 -14.89 -31.07 6.47
CA LEU A 262 -15.07 -31.25 7.91
C LEU A 262 -13.77 -30.97 8.66
N GLU A 263 -12.65 -31.49 8.16
CA GLU A 263 -11.35 -31.50 8.84
C GLU A 263 -10.44 -30.34 8.40
N ARG A 264 -10.92 -29.41 7.57
CA ARG A 264 -10.11 -28.22 7.23
C ARG A 264 -9.93 -27.33 8.45
N GLU A 265 -8.86 -26.55 8.42
CA GLU A 265 -8.71 -25.43 9.32
C GLU A 265 -9.85 -24.41 9.11
N PRO A 266 -10.57 -24.02 10.18
CA PRO A 266 -11.63 -23.03 10.11
C PRO A 266 -11.02 -21.63 10.14
N LEU A 267 -10.27 -21.27 9.08
CA LEU A 267 -9.54 -20.00 8.98
C LEU A 267 -10.41 -18.77 9.28
N GLU A 268 -11.68 -18.80 8.90
CA GLU A 268 -12.62 -17.73 9.21
C GLU A 268 -12.89 -17.58 10.72
N VAL A 269 -12.86 -18.68 11.47
CA VAL A 269 -13.00 -18.68 12.93
C VAL A 269 -11.73 -18.16 13.56
N MET A 270 -10.57 -18.64 13.09
CA MET A 270 -9.26 -18.18 13.56
C MET A 270 -9.11 -16.67 13.36
N TYR A 271 -9.51 -16.14 12.19
CA TYR A 271 -9.58 -14.70 11.96
C TYR A 271 -10.53 -13.99 12.90
N ALA A 272 -11.77 -14.48 13.04
CA ALA A 272 -12.77 -13.82 13.89
C ALA A 272 -12.29 -13.70 15.35
N ALA A 273 -11.59 -14.73 15.84
CA ALA A 273 -11.03 -14.74 17.19
C ALA A 273 -9.90 -13.71 17.38
N ASN A 274 -9.13 -13.41 16.33
CA ASN A 274 -7.96 -12.53 16.38
C ASN A 274 -8.19 -11.16 15.74
N ALA A 275 -9.40 -10.88 15.23
CA ALA A 275 -9.66 -9.69 14.42
C ALA A 275 -9.36 -8.38 15.16
N HIS A 276 -9.68 -8.30 16.46
CA HIS A 276 -9.36 -7.14 17.28
C HIS A 276 -7.84 -6.93 17.38
N GLU A 277 -7.09 -7.98 17.69
CA GLU A 277 -5.64 -7.92 17.83
C GLU A 277 -4.94 -7.57 16.51
N LEU A 278 -5.40 -8.13 15.39
CA LEU A 278 -4.85 -7.83 14.06
C LEU A 278 -4.92 -6.35 13.69
N PHE A 279 -5.89 -5.60 14.23
CA PHE A 279 -6.10 -4.18 13.91
C PHE A 279 -5.96 -3.25 15.12
N ASN A 280 -5.39 -3.73 16.23
CA ASN A 280 -5.20 -2.93 17.45
C ASN A 280 -4.29 -1.70 17.23
N PHE A 281 -3.44 -1.71 16.20
CA PHE A 281 -2.61 -0.56 15.82
C PHE A 281 -3.44 0.66 15.38
N MET A 282 -4.73 0.48 15.11
CA MET A 282 -5.69 1.55 14.86
C MET A 282 -6.28 2.13 16.16
N ASP A 283 -6.30 1.34 17.24
CA ASP A 283 -6.88 1.70 18.54
C ASP A 283 -5.90 2.50 19.40
N TYR A 284 -5.38 3.57 18.80
CA TYR A 284 -4.45 4.44 19.50
C TYR A 284 -5.17 5.34 20.52
N ASP A 285 -4.87 5.12 21.80
CA ASP A 285 -5.28 6.02 22.88
C ASP A 285 -4.23 7.13 23.07
N LYS A 286 -4.61 8.37 22.73
CA LYS A 286 -3.80 9.58 22.95
C LYS A 286 -3.31 9.73 24.41
N LYS A 287 -4.01 9.15 25.38
CA LYS A 287 -3.62 9.20 26.80
C LYS A 287 -2.45 8.28 27.15
N ALA A 288 -2.21 7.22 26.38
CA ALA A 288 -1.16 6.24 26.68
C ALA A 288 0.24 6.66 26.18
N ALA A 289 0.33 7.43 25.08
CA ALA A 289 1.65 7.86 24.58
C ALA A 289 2.17 9.16 25.19
N SER A 290 1.31 9.96 25.84
CA SER A 290 1.77 11.11 26.61
C SER A 290 2.65 10.71 27.81
N SER A 291 2.61 9.44 28.23
CA SER A 291 3.53 8.84 29.21
C SER A 291 4.83 8.25 28.63
N ALA A 292 4.99 8.18 27.30
CA ALA A 292 6.13 7.53 26.64
C ALA A 292 7.14 8.51 25.99
N ASN A 293 6.82 9.81 25.91
CA ASN A 293 7.65 10.86 25.29
C ASN A 293 8.86 11.29 26.15
N GLY A 294 9.71 10.34 26.54
CA GLY A 294 10.95 10.61 27.30
C GLY A 294 12.24 10.53 26.49
N LEU A 295 12.24 9.99 25.27
CA LEU A 295 13.48 9.70 24.53
C LEU A 295 13.29 9.86 23.01
N VAL A 296 13.38 11.09 22.53
CA VAL A 296 13.83 11.37 21.15
C VAL A 296 15.09 12.23 21.30
N PRO A 297 16.27 11.77 20.85
CA PRO A 297 17.45 12.61 20.90
C PRO A 297 17.29 13.77 19.90
N PRO A 298 17.80 14.97 20.22
CA PRO A 298 17.78 16.08 19.29
C PRO A 298 18.59 15.72 18.04
N VAL A 299 18.06 16.03 16.87
CA VAL A 299 18.81 16.01 15.62
C VAL A 299 19.68 17.26 15.62
N ASP A 300 21.00 17.09 15.63
CA ASP A 300 21.96 18.19 15.46
C ASP A 300 21.73 18.85 14.10
N LEU A 301 21.30 20.12 14.13
CA LEU A 301 21.25 21.00 12.98
C LEU A 301 22.69 21.44 12.67
N LEU A 302 23.26 20.92 11.58
CA LEU A 302 24.48 21.48 11.00
C LEU A 302 24.17 22.86 10.41
N GLU A 303 24.98 23.85 10.81
CA GLU A 303 24.96 25.23 10.35
C GLU A 303 25.10 25.30 8.82
N LEU A 304 24.15 25.96 8.16
CA LEU A 304 24.23 26.31 6.74
C LEU A 304 24.91 27.67 6.61
N GLU A 305 26.05 27.69 5.93
CA GLU A 305 26.80 28.90 5.57
C GLU A 305 25.96 29.81 4.63
N THR A 306 25.97 31.10 4.94
CA THR A 306 25.37 32.18 4.15
C THR A 306 26.20 32.43 2.88
N PHE A 307 25.57 32.41 1.70
CA PHE A 307 26.18 32.86 0.44
C PHE A 307 25.94 34.36 0.21
N GLU A 308 26.99 35.04 -0.26
CA GLU A 308 27.08 36.48 -0.53
C GLU A 308 26.21 36.94 -1.73
N GLU A 309 25.75 38.19 -1.66
CA GLU A 309 24.98 38.90 -2.70
C GLU A 309 25.82 39.20 -3.95
N PHE A 310 25.22 39.04 -5.13
CA PHE A 310 25.84 39.34 -6.43
C PHE A 310 25.28 40.68 -6.98
N ASP A 311 26.17 41.59 -7.34
CA ASP A 311 25.89 42.97 -7.78
C ASP A 311 25.47 43.03 -9.26
N TYR A 312 24.49 43.90 -9.59
CA TYR A 312 23.60 43.76 -10.77
C TYR A 312 23.79 44.83 -11.86
N GLU A 313 24.82 45.67 -11.83
CA GLU A 313 24.91 46.83 -12.74
C GLU A 313 25.56 46.60 -14.12
N GLU A 314 26.00 45.39 -14.48
CA GLU A 314 26.79 45.18 -15.71
C GLU A 314 26.13 44.35 -16.82
N PHE A 315 24.80 44.41 -16.98
CA PHE A 315 24.16 43.63 -18.04
C PHE A 315 22.90 44.25 -18.67
N ASN A 316 23.02 45.43 -19.29
CA ASN A 316 21.98 45.95 -20.18
C ASN A 316 22.59 46.59 -21.43
N GLU A 317 22.48 45.91 -22.58
CA GLU A 317 22.14 46.52 -23.88
C GLU A 317 22.00 45.45 -24.97
N LYS A 318 20.95 45.61 -25.81
CA LYS A 318 20.53 44.83 -27.00
C LYS A 318 19.59 43.64 -26.72
N GLU A 319 18.31 43.79 -27.05
CA GLU A 319 17.73 43.55 -28.38
C GLU A 319 16.23 43.92 -28.35
N GLY A 320 15.75 44.60 -29.40
CA GLY A 320 14.35 45.01 -29.55
C GLY A 320 13.61 44.10 -30.53
N GLY A 321 12.57 43.42 -30.05
CA GLY A 321 11.58 42.70 -30.86
C GLY A 321 10.18 43.19 -30.55
N THR A 322 9.31 43.32 -31.56
CA THR A 322 7.90 43.71 -31.36
C THR A 322 7.03 42.48 -31.11
N MET A 323 6.43 42.42 -29.91
CA MET A 323 5.61 41.34 -29.37
C MET A 323 4.21 41.25 -30.00
N ASP A 324 3.66 40.05 -30.18
CA ASP A 324 2.30 39.85 -30.71
C ASP A 324 1.17 39.98 -29.65
N LYS A 325 -0.08 40.09 -30.11
CA LYS A 325 -1.25 40.34 -29.26
C LYS A 325 -1.63 39.18 -28.34
N GLN A 326 -1.26 37.94 -28.67
CA GLN A 326 -1.49 36.77 -27.80
C GLN A 326 -0.44 36.71 -26.69
N GLN A 327 0.83 37.00 -27.03
CA GLN A 327 1.93 37.14 -26.09
C GLN A 327 1.68 38.28 -25.09
N GLN A 328 1.21 39.45 -25.57
CA GLN A 328 0.83 40.58 -24.70
C GLN A 328 -0.29 40.21 -23.70
N ASN A 329 -1.30 39.46 -24.15
CA ASN A 329 -2.38 39.01 -23.27
C ASN A 329 -1.91 37.99 -22.23
N LEU A 330 -0.94 37.14 -22.56
CA LEU A 330 -0.36 36.18 -21.63
C LEU A 330 0.53 36.88 -20.59
N LEU A 331 1.40 37.80 -21.01
CA LEU A 331 2.20 38.63 -20.11
C LEU A 331 1.32 39.49 -19.20
N THR A 332 0.23 40.07 -19.70
CA THR A 332 -0.72 40.83 -18.87
C THR A 332 -1.37 39.95 -17.80
N LYS A 333 -1.69 38.69 -18.11
CA LYS A 333 -2.22 37.73 -17.12
C LYS A 333 -1.17 37.35 -16.08
N ILE A 334 0.07 37.09 -16.51
CA ILE A 334 1.19 36.78 -15.61
C ILE A 334 1.48 37.98 -14.70
N ALA A 335 1.55 39.20 -15.24
CA ALA A 335 1.77 40.44 -14.50
C ALA A 335 0.65 40.71 -13.48
N ASN A 336 -0.62 40.48 -13.83
CA ASN A 336 -1.75 40.64 -12.91
C ASN A 336 -1.72 39.62 -11.75
N ILE A 337 -1.13 38.44 -11.95
CA ILE A 337 -0.95 37.42 -10.89
C ILE A 337 0.20 37.82 -9.95
N LEU A 338 1.20 38.54 -10.45
CA LEU A 338 2.42 38.94 -9.73
C LEU A 338 2.32 40.30 -9.01
N GLN A 339 1.16 40.98 -9.05
CA GLN A 339 0.98 42.31 -8.45
C GLN A 339 0.92 42.36 -6.91
N ASP A 340 1.14 41.24 -6.21
CA ASP A 340 1.29 41.23 -4.75
C ASP A 340 2.78 41.05 -4.35
N PRO A 341 3.52 42.12 -4.03
CA PRO A 341 4.96 42.07 -3.81
C PRO A 341 5.39 41.34 -2.52
N LEU A 342 4.45 40.84 -1.72
CA LEU A 342 4.73 40.06 -0.50
C LEU A 342 4.47 38.55 -0.64
N GLN A 343 4.04 38.10 -1.81
CA GLN A 343 3.96 36.67 -2.14
C GLN A 343 4.46 36.48 -3.56
N THR A 344 5.64 35.88 -3.74
CA THR A 344 5.95 35.21 -5.01
C THR A 344 5.15 33.90 -4.97
N PRO A 345 4.02 33.76 -5.69
CA PRO A 345 3.26 32.54 -5.59
C PRO A 345 4.00 31.43 -6.34
N LEU A 346 4.13 30.27 -5.69
CA LEU A 346 4.39 29.01 -6.38
C LEU A 346 3.12 28.71 -7.19
N ILE A 347 3.10 29.13 -8.46
CA ILE A 347 1.92 28.95 -9.30
C ILE A 347 1.82 27.46 -9.65
N ASP A 348 0.78 26.79 -9.16
CA ASP A 348 0.46 25.44 -9.59
C ASP A 348 0.15 25.48 -11.09
N PHE A 349 0.86 24.67 -11.86
CA PHE A 349 0.67 24.56 -13.31
C PHE A 349 -0.77 24.16 -13.66
N GLU A 350 -1.47 23.43 -12.78
CA GLU A 350 -2.90 23.11 -12.93
C GLU A 350 -3.79 24.35 -12.79
N GLU A 351 -3.40 25.34 -12.00
CA GLU A 351 -4.14 26.60 -11.80
C GLU A 351 -3.93 27.56 -12.98
N LEU A 352 -2.69 27.61 -13.51
CA LEU A 352 -2.36 28.38 -14.73
C LEU A 352 -3.03 27.79 -15.98
N CYS A 353 -3.15 26.45 -16.03
CA CYS A 353 -3.68 25.73 -17.18
C CYS A 353 -5.18 25.44 -17.10
N GLY A 354 -5.86 25.55 -15.96
CA GLY A 354 -7.24 25.09 -15.82
C GLY A 354 -7.48 23.67 -16.38
N THR A 355 -8.74 23.25 -16.50
CA THR A 355 -9.08 21.98 -17.15
C THR A 355 -8.99 22.11 -18.68
N TYR A 356 -7.79 22.13 -19.24
CA TYR A 356 -7.58 22.13 -20.70
C TYR A 356 -7.15 20.78 -21.28
N SER A 357 -7.46 20.58 -22.56
CA SER A 357 -7.05 19.40 -23.33
C SER A 357 -5.55 19.44 -23.66
N ARG A 358 -4.94 18.26 -23.83
CA ARG A 358 -3.50 18.06 -24.11
C ARG A 358 -2.93 18.94 -25.23
N LYS A 359 -3.75 19.27 -26.24
CA LYS A 359 -3.36 20.13 -27.37
C LYS A 359 -3.15 21.59 -26.96
N LYS A 360 -3.91 22.09 -25.98
CA LYS A 360 -3.80 23.46 -25.46
C LYS A 360 -2.62 23.62 -24.51
N VAL A 361 -2.29 22.59 -23.72
CA VAL A 361 -1.10 22.61 -22.84
C VAL A 361 0.19 22.67 -23.67
N ASN A 362 0.29 21.89 -24.75
CA ASN A 362 1.45 21.94 -25.63
C ASN A 362 1.58 23.30 -26.32
N ALA A 363 0.47 23.87 -26.84
CA ALA A 363 0.49 25.20 -27.46
C ALA A 363 0.90 26.31 -26.48
N LEU A 364 0.55 26.17 -25.20
CA LEU A 364 0.95 27.11 -24.15
C LEU A 364 2.45 26.98 -23.80
N ASN A 365 2.98 25.75 -23.77
CA ASN A 365 4.42 25.53 -23.60
C ASN A 365 5.22 26.16 -24.76
N ASP A 366 4.76 25.97 -26.00
CA ASP A 366 5.40 26.58 -27.17
C ASP A 366 5.41 28.12 -27.07
N GLN A 367 4.34 28.73 -26.54
CA GLN A 367 4.27 30.17 -26.31
C GLN A 367 5.16 30.65 -25.15
N LEU A 368 5.31 29.87 -24.08
CA LEU A 368 6.21 30.17 -22.97
C LEU A 368 7.68 30.04 -23.37
N ASP A 369 8.01 29.07 -24.21
CA ASP A 369 9.35 28.92 -24.77
C ASP A 369 9.72 30.11 -25.66
N ILE A 370 8.79 30.61 -26.48
CA ILE A 370 9.02 31.85 -27.26
C ILE A 370 9.28 33.05 -26.34
N LEU A 371 8.47 33.24 -25.30
CA LEU A 371 8.65 34.37 -24.36
C LEU A 371 9.97 34.27 -23.58
N ARG A 372 10.45 33.05 -23.32
CA ARG A 372 11.74 32.78 -22.69
C ARG A 372 12.90 33.10 -23.65
N ASP A 373 12.79 32.67 -24.90
CA ASP A 373 13.81 32.93 -25.92
C ASP A 373 13.93 34.43 -26.24
N GLU A 374 12.82 35.17 -26.19
CA GLU A 374 12.77 36.62 -26.32
C GLU A 374 13.15 37.38 -25.03
N LYS A 375 13.60 36.66 -23.99
CA LYS A 375 14.05 37.22 -22.68
C LYS A 375 13.00 38.07 -21.96
N TYR A 376 11.71 37.79 -22.14
CA TYR A 376 10.65 38.49 -21.37
C TYR A 376 10.36 37.82 -20.03
N ILE A 377 10.60 36.52 -19.93
CA ILE A 377 10.44 35.77 -18.70
C ILE A 377 11.65 34.88 -18.43
N ASN A 378 11.99 34.75 -17.15
CA ASN A 378 12.85 33.66 -16.69
C ASN A 378 11.96 32.51 -16.24
N PHE A 379 12.27 31.31 -16.74
CA PHE A 379 11.50 30.12 -16.46
C PHE A 379 12.42 29.10 -15.80
N SER A 380 12.32 28.99 -14.48
CA SER A 380 13.05 27.99 -13.73
C SER A 380 12.11 26.89 -13.26
N ARG A 381 12.58 25.65 -13.46
CA ARG A 381 11.86 24.48 -12.99
C ARG A 381 12.35 24.19 -11.58
N GLU A 382 11.56 24.59 -10.59
CA GLU A 382 11.87 24.34 -9.19
C GLU A 382 11.25 23.02 -8.72
N GLU A 383 11.65 22.61 -7.52
CA GLU A 383 11.31 21.31 -6.94
C GLU A 383 9.78 21.09 -6.77
N TYR A 384 9.01 22.17 -6.70
CA TYR A 384 7.57 22.15 -6.41
C TYR A 384 6.67 22.75 -7.51
N GLY A 385 7.22 23.20 -8.63
CA GLY A 385 6.44 23.86 -9.69
C GLY A 385 7.29 24.53 -10.76
N PHE A 386 6.69 25.44 -11.50
CA PHE A 386 7.45 26.35 -12.36
C PHE A 386 7.46 27.72 -11.69
N ARG A 387 8.64 28.31 -11.59
CA ARG A 387 8.78 29.71 -11.22
C ARG A 387 8.94 30.51 -12.51
N ILE A 388 8.04 31.47 -12.69
CA ILE A 388 8.07 32.40 -13.80
C ILE A 388 8.39 33.76 -13.21
N GLU A 389 9.53 34.32 -13.60
CA GLU A 389 9.93 35.67 -13.23
C GLU A 389 9.79 36.55 -14.48
N LEU A 390 9.16 37.72 -14.35
CA LEU A 390 9.21 38.71 -15.42
C LEU A 390 10.58 39.37 -15.42
N LEU A 391 11.25 39.37 -16.57
CA LEU A 391 12.51 40.07 -16.73
C LEU A 391 12.24 41.57 -16.98
N PRO A 392 13.17 42.47 -16.59
CA PRO A 392 12.97 43.93 -16.75
C PRO A 392 12.66 44.38 -18.18
N THR A 393 13.08 43.59 -19.17
CA THR A 393 12.82 43.76 -20.60
C THR A 393 11.35 43.56 -21.02
N ALA A 394 10.49 43.03 -20.14
CA ALA A 394 9.08 42.75 -20.41
C ALA A 394 8.10 43.86 -19.97
N ILE A 395 8.58 44.86 -19.25
CA ILE A 395 7.84 46.06 -18.81
C ILE A 395 8.24 47.22 -19.73
#